data_AF-A0A7Y5W565-F1
#
_entry.id   AF-A0A7Y5W565-F1
#
_cell.length_a   1.000
_cell.length_b   1.000
_cell.length_c   1.000
_cell.angle_alpha   90.00
_cell.angle_beta   90.00
_cell.angle_gamma   90.00
#
_symmetry.space_group_name_H-M   'P 1'
#
loop_
_entity.id
_entity.type
_entity.pdbx_description
1 polymer ?
#
loop_
_entity_poly.entity_id
_entity_poly.type
_entity_poly.pdbx_seq_one_letter_code
_entity_poly.pdbx_strand_id
1 'polypeptide(L)'
;MPTSSVAEKSLALCQLYEAELLLELMLRHWQHPCADDAYFRSQLLETATEALRASVSGAVLIEGISPSNMNLVAAVWYAESRSSEDSQDSPSILEQRELWSIAVRHSVPSCFCDPDLLD
;
A
#
# COMPACT_ATOMS: atom_id res chain seq x y z
N MET A 1 4.47 -16.38 -23.64
CA MET A 1 4.73 -15.07 -23.02
C MET A 1 4.69 -15.30 -21.51
N PRO A 2 5.72 -14.96 -20.73
CA PRO A 2 5.54 -14.94 -19.28
C PRO A 2 4.43 -13.94 -18.97
N THR A 3 3.39 -14.38 -18.28
CA THR A 3 2.32 -13.52 -17.81
C THR A 3 2.91 -12.57 -16.79
N SER A 4 2.82 -11.26 -17.04
CA SER A 4 3.31 -10.25 -16.11
C SER A 4 2.70 -10.43 -14.71
N SER A 5 3.54 -10.31 -13.68
CA SER A 5 3.15 -10.52 -12.28
C SER A 5 2.19 -9.42 -11.78
N VAL A 6 1.52 -9.64 -10.64
CA VAL A 6 0.66 -8.61 -10.03
C VAL A 6 1.49 -7.38 -9.65
N ALA A 7 2.71 -7.61 -9.15
CA ALA A 7 3.65 -6.53 -8.80
C ALA A 7 4.05 -5.69 -10.01
N GLU A 8 4.36 -6.32 -11.15
CA GLU A 8 4.71 -5.60 -12.39
C GLU A 8 3.53 -4.79 -12.94
N LYS A 9 2.32 -5.36 -12.94
CA LYS A 9 1.11 -4.65 -13.37
C LYS A 9 0.77 -3.48 -12.44
N SER A 10 0.92 -3.68 -11.13
CA SER A 10 0.71 -2.62 -10.13
C SER A 10 1.75 -1.51 -10.26
N LEU A 11 3.01 -1.86 -10.53
CA LEU A 11 4.08 -0.89 -10.77
C LEU A 11 3.82 -0.07 -12.05
N ALA A 12 3.29 -0.69 -13.10
CA ALA A 12 2.89 0.03 -14.31
C ALA A 12 1.71 0.99 -14.03
N LEU A 13 0.76 0.59 -13.19
CA LEU A 13 -0.36 1.42 -12.76
C LEU A 13 0.09 2.68 -12.01
N CYS A 14 1.16 2.62 -11.22
CA CYS A 14 1.71 3.78 -10.50
C CYS A 14 2.12 4.95 -11.39
N GLN A 15 2.31 4.73 -12.70
CA GLN A 15 2.64 5.80 -13.66
C GLN A 15 1.40 6.51 -14.22
N LEU A 16 0.21 6.10 -13.79
CA LEU A 16 -1.06 6.60 -14.28
C LEU A 16 -1.81 7.34 -13.17
N TYR A 17 -2.73 8.22 -13.58
CA TYR A 17 -3.57 9.00 -12.65
C TYR A 17 -4.46 8.11 -11.77
N GLU A 18 -4.81 6.92 -12.24
CA GLU A 18 -5.61 5.95 -11.50
C GLU A 18 -4.96 5.52 -10.18
N ALA A 19 -3.61 5.52 -10.09
CA ALA A 19 -2.93 5.22 -8.84
C ALA A 19 -3.09 6.35 -7.81
N GLU A 20 -2.99 7.62 -8.25
CA GLU A 20 -3.24 8.79 -7.40
C GLU A 20 -4.71 8.80 -6.93
N LEU A 21 -5.64 8.53 -7.84
CA LEU A 21 -7.07 8.49 -7.53
C LEU A 21 -7.39 7.35 -6.54
N LEU A 22 -6.83 6.16 -6.76
CA LEU A 22 -7.01 5.04 -5.84
C LEU A 22 -6.46 5.40 -4.45
N LEU A 23 -5.26 5.97 -4.39
CA LEU A 23 -4.66 6.39 -3.12
C LEU A 23 -5.55 7.42 -2.39
N GLU A 24 -6.05 8.42 -3.10
CA GLU A 24 -6.97 9.41 -2.52
C GLU A 24 -8.24 8.77 -1.98
N LEU A 25 -8.83 7.81 -2.72
CA LEU A 25 -10.01 7.07 -2.27
C LEU A 25 -9.70 6.22 -1.04
N MET A 26 -8.57 5.51 -1.01
CA MET A 26 -8.15 4.71 0.13
C MET A 26 -8.03 5.57 1.39
N LEU A 27 -7.31 6.69 1.30
CA LEU A 27 -7.07 7.57 2.45
C LEU A 27 -8.37 8.20 2.96
N ARG A 28 -9.24 8.69 2.07
CA ARG A 28 -10.49 9.34 2.47
C ARG A 28 -11.55 8.36 2.96
N HIS A 29 -11.71 7.22 2.28
CA HIS A 29 -12.75 6.24 2.62
C HIS A 29 -12.52 5.65 4.01
N TRP A 30 -11.26 5.31 4.33
CA TRP A 30 -10.88 4.79 5.65
C TRP A 30 -10.43 5.88 6.64
N GLN A 31 -10.67 7.16 6.31
CA GLN A 31 -10.49 8.31 7.20
C GLN A 31 -9.07 8.46 7.77
N HIS A 32 -8.06 8.31 6.93
CA HIS A 32 -6.67 8.53 7.31
C HIS A 32 -6.47 9.97 7.85
N PRO A 33 -5.75 10.19 8.96
CA PRO A 33 -5.58 11.52 9.55
C PRO A 33 -4.90 12.53 8.63
N CYS A 34 -4.06 12.05 7.71
CA CYS A 34 -3.35 12.87 6.73
C CYS A 34 -4.00 12.85 5.32
N ALA A 35 -5.28 12.47 5.18
CA ALA A 35 -5.92 12.29 3.88
C ALA A 35 -5.97 13.55 3.00
N ASP A 36 -5.99 14.73 3.63
CA ASP A 36 -6.02 16.03 2.95
C ASP A 36 -4.62 16.68 2.80
N ASP A 37 -3.56 16.03 3.29
CA ASP A 37 -2.19 16.48 3.09
C ASP A 37 -1.67 15.97 1.74
N ALA A 38 -1.64 16.86 0.75
CA ALA A 38 -1.17 16.54 -0.59
C ALA A 38 0.31 16.09 -0.63
N TYR A 39 1.17 16.65 0.22
CA TYR A 39 2.59 16.28 0.27
C TYR A 39 2.75 14.85 0.83
N PHE A 40 2.03 14.55 1.91
CA PHE A 40 1.97 13.19 2.46
C PHE A 40 1.51 12.18 1.41
N ARG A 41 0.45 12.48 0.65
CA ARG A 41 -0.04 11.57 -0.41
C ARG A 41 1.01 11.31 -1.50
N SER A 42 1.69 12.35 -1.97
CA SER A 42 2.74 12.19 -2.98
C SER A 42 3.89 11.32 -2.46
N GLN A 43 4.37 11.59 -1.25
CA GLN A 43 5.42 10.78 -0.62
C GLN A 43 4.98 9.33 -0.42
N LEU A 44 3.75 9.11 0.04
CA LEU A 44 3.22 7.77 0.24
C LEU A 44 3.14 6.98 -1.07
N LEU A 45 2.72 7.61 -2.17
CA LEU A 45 2.70 6.97 -3.49
C LEU A 45 4.12 6.66 -4.01
N GLU A 46 5.08 7.55 -3.81
CA GLU A 46 6.48 7.34 -4.16
C GLU A 46 7.05 6.12 -3.40
N THR A 47 6.87 6.07 -2.09
CA THR A 47 7.31 4.93 -1.26
C THR A 47 6.59 3.63 -1.63
N ALA A 48 5.29 3.66 -1.93
CA ALA A 48 4.56 2.48 -2.42
C ALA A 48 5.11 2.00 -3.78
N THR A 49 5.49 2.93 -4.65
CA THR A 49 6.12 2.61 -5.94
C THR A 49 7.50 1.97 -5.75
N GLU A 50 8.30 2.45 -4.81
CA GLU A 50 9.58 1.84 -4.44
C GLU A 50 9.40 0.43 -3.86
N ALA A 51 8.40 0.23 -2.98
CA ALA A 51 8.05 -1.07 -2.45
C ALA A 51 7.69 -2.05 -3.59
N LEU A 52 6.89 -1.61 -4.56
CA LEU A 52 6.58 -2.40 -5.76
C LEU A 52 7.82 -2.75 -6.58
N ARG A 53 8.75 -1.79 -6.78
CA ARG A 53 10.03 -2.07 -7.48
C ARG A 53 10.86 -3.12 -6.74
N ALA A 54 10.92 -3.03 -5.42
CA ALA A 54 11.63 -4.01 -4.59
C ALA A 54 10.96 -5.40 -4.70
N SER A 55 9.64 -5.48 -4.65
CA SER A 55 8.90 -6.74 -4.82
C SER A 55 9.06 -7.33 -6.24
N VAL A 56 9.04 -6.52 -7.29
CA VAL A 56 9.39 -6.96 -8.66
C VAL A 56 10.82 -7.54 -8.71
N SER A 57 11.72 -7.01 -7.90
CA SER A 57 13.10 -7.50 -7.76
C SER A 57 13.23 -8.72 -6.84
N GLY A 58 12.11 -9.24 -6.31
CA GLY A 58 12.05 -10.44 -5.49
C GLY A 58 12.04 -10.21 -3.98
N ALA A 59 11.92 -8.97 -3.50
CA ALA A 59 11.85 -8.69 -2.06
C ALA A 59 10.49 -9.05 -1.45
N VAL A 60 10.52 -9.79 -0.34
CA VAL A 60 9.36 -10.06 0.51
C VAL A 60 9.26 -8.92 1.52
N LEU A 61 8.24 -8.07 1.38
CA LEU A 61 8.04 -6.88 2.23
C LEU A 61 6.93 -7.06 3.27
N ILE A 62 5.93 -7.89 2.96
CA ILE A 62 4.83 -8.23 3.85
C ILE A 62 4.83 -9.74 4.04
N GLU A 63 4.86 -10.19 5.29
CA GLU A 63 4.77 -11.61 5.61
C GLU A 63 3.47 -12.21 5.05
N GLY A 64 3.58 -13.38 4.40
CA GLY A 64 2.44 -14.06 3.78
C GLY A 64 2.08 -13.60 2.37
N ILE A 65 2.78 -12.59 1.81
CA ILE A 65 2.60 -12.16 0.42
C ILE A 65 3.88 -12.46 -0.37
N SER A 66 3.76 -13.27 -1.42
CA SER A 66 4.90 -13.51 -2.32
C SER A 66 5.26 -12.23 -3.09
N PRO A 67 6.54 -12.00 -3.46
CA PRO A 67 6.96 -10.78 -4.14
C PRO A 67 6.20 -10.52 -5.45
N SER A 68 5.84 -11.58 -6.18
CA SER A 68 5.06 -11.50 -7.42
C SER A 68 3.61 -11.08 -7.22
N ASN A 69 3.05 -11.31 -6.02
CA ASN A 69 1.65 -11.07 -5.68
C ASN A 69 1.42 -9.72 -4.97
N MET A 70 2.48 -8.95 -4.70
CA MET A 70 2.36 -7.59 -4.18
C MET A 70 1.48 -6.73 -5.12
N ASN A 71 0.38 -6.20 -4.60
CA ASN A 71 -0.51 -5.29 -5.33
C ASN A 71 -0.40 -3.86 -4.80
N LEU A 72 -0.99 -2.90 -5.51
CA LEU A 72 -0.92 -1.48 -5.14
C LEU A 72 -1.49 -1.19 -3.73
N VAL A 73 -2.60 -1.83 -3.34
CA VAL A 73 -3.22 -1.63 -2.02
C VAL A 73 -2.26 -2.09 -0.91
N ALA A 74 -1.68 -3.28 -1.07
CA ALA A 74 -0.70 -3.83 -0.13
C ALA A 74 0.57 -2.97 -0.07
N ALA A 75 1.05 -2.47 -1.20
CA ALA A 75 2.21 -1.59 -1.27
C ALA A 75 1.97 -0.25 -0.57
N VAL A 76 0.80 0.37 -0.74
CA VAL A 76 0.40 1.59 -0.02
C VAL A 76 0.30 1.33 1.48
N TRP A 77 -0.30 0.21 1.88
CA TRP A 77 -0.38 -0.19 3.29
C TRP A 77 1.02 -0.37 3.91
N TYR A 78 1.93 -1.03 3.21
CA TYR A 78 3.32 -1.22 3.66
C TYR A 78 4.08 0.10 3.75
N ALA A 79 3.94 0.96 2.73
CA ALA A 79 4.56 2.27 2.72
C ALA A 79 4.08 3.11 3.92
N GLU A 80 2.80 3.01 4.24
CA GLU A 80 2.23 3.74 5.37
C GLU A 80 2.66 3.18 6.73
N SER A 81 2.73 1.85 6.88
CA SER A 81 3.24 1.25 8.12
C SER A 81 4.68 1.65 8.39
N ARG A 82 5.53 1.67 7.34
CA ARG A 82 6.92 2.13 7.42
C ARG A 82 7.01 3.62 7.75
N SER A 83 6.21 4.45 7.10
CA SER A 83 6.13 5.89 7.40
C SER A 83 5.71 6.15 8.85
N SER A 84 4.79 5.36 9.39
CA SER A 84 4.32 5.51 10.77
C SER A 84 5.37 5.09 11.80
N GLU A 85 6.16 4.06 11.52
CA GLU A 85 7.26 3.60 12.39
C GLU A 85 8.37 4.66 12.51
N ASP A 86 8.67 5.36 11.42
CA ASP A 86 9.74 6.37 11.36
C ASP A 86 9.23 7.79 11.71
N SER A 87 7.95 7.95 12.05
CA SER A 87 7.32 9.25 12.30
C SER A 87 7.59 9.82 13.71
N GLN A 88 7.63 11.15 13.81
CA GLN A 88 7.66 11.91 15.06
C GLN A 88 6.28 12.51 15.42
N ASP A 89 5.21 11.99 14.83
CA ASP A 89 3.85 12.43 15.09
C ASP A 89 3.44 12.23 16.56
N SER A 90 2.43 12.98 16.98
CA SER A 90 1.85 12.81 18.31
C SER A 90 1.24 11.40 18.48
N PRO A 91 1.19 10.85 19.70
CA PRO A 91 0.60 9.53 19.96
C PRO A 91 -0.83 9.37 19.43
N SER A 92 -1.64 10.43 19.49
CA SER A 92 -3.03 10.41 18.98
C SER A 92 -3.10 10.23 17.46
N ILE A 93 -2.14 10.77 16.72
CA ILE A 93 -2.09 10.63 15.26
C ILE A 93 -1.60 9.22 14.91
N LEU A 94 -0.58 8.72 15.60
CA LEU A 94 -0.09 7.34 15.41
C LEU A 94 -1.19 6.31 15.67
N GLU A 95 -2.01 6.50 16.71
CA GLU A 95 -3.17 5.63 16.98
C GLU A 95 -4.19 5.66 15.82
N GLN A 96 -4.46 6.83 15.24
CA GLN A 96 -5.37 6.94 14.09
C GLN A 96 -4.80 6.27 12.83
N ARG A 97 -3.48 6.37 12.61
CA ARG A 97 -2.78 5.69 11.50
C ARG A 97 -2.81 4.17 11.68
N GLU A 98 -2.65 3.68 12.91
CA GLU A 98 -2.80 2.25 13.24
C GLU A 98 -4.23 1.76 12.99
N LEU A 99 -5.24 2.53 13.42
CA LEU A 99 -6.65 2.21 13.16
C LEU A 99 -6.95 2.16 11.66
N TRP A 100 -6.38 3.08 10.88
CA TRP A 100 -6.48 3.04 9.42
C TRP A 100 -5.87 1.76 8.86
N SER A 101 -4.66 1.39 9.30
CA SER A 101 -3.96 0.18 8.87
C SER A 101 -4.78 -1.09 9.11
N ILE A 102 -5.44 -1.19 10.27
CA ILE A 102 -6.35 -2.29 10.61
C ILE A 102 -7.59 -2.27 9.71
N ALA A 103 -8.20 -1.10 9.52
CA ALA A 103 -9.40 -0.94 8.71
C ALA A 103 -9.19 -1.35 7.25
N VAL A 104 -8.05 -1.00 6.64
CA VAL A 104 -7.69 -1.42 5.28
C VAL A 104 -7.62 -2.93 5.18
N ARG A 105 -6.85 -3.59 6.06
CA ARG A 105 -6.69 -5.06 6.03
C ARG A 105 -8.01 -5.80 6.24
N HIS A 106 -8.88 -5.28 7.09
CA HIS A 106 -10.21 -5.87 7.31
C HIS A 106 -11.17 -5.64 6.14
N SER A 107 -11.07 -4.51 5.44
CA SER A 107 -12.00 -4.17 4.36
C SER A 107 -11.69 -4.92 3.06
N VAL A 108 -10.41 -5.18 2.79
CA VAL A 108 -9.95 -5.84 1.57
C VAL A 108 -8.92 -6.94 1.88
N PRO A 109 -9.29 -7.99 2.63
CA PRO A 109 -8.35 -9.01 3.10
C PRO A 109 -7.68 -9.78 1.96
N SER A 110 -8.35 -9.92 0.81
CA SER A 110 -7.81 -10.55 -0.39
C SER A 110 -6.57 -9.85 -0.96
N CYS A 111 -6.36 -8.56 -0.65
CA CYS A 111 -5.14 -7.85 -1.03
C CYS A 111 -3.91 -8.26 -0.20
N PHE A 112 -4.11 -8.99 0.90
CA PHE A 112 -3.07 -9.33 1.89
C PHE A 112 -2.85 -10.84 2.03
N CYS A 113 -3.30 -11.63 1.06
CA CYS A 113 -3.07 -13.06 1.01
C CYS A 113 -2.64 -13.48 -0.39
N ASP A 114 -2.06 -14.68 -0.49
CA ASP A 114 -1.80 -15.27 -1.79
C ASP A 114 -3.14 -15.53 -2.51
N PRO A 115 -3.31 -15.09 -3.77
CA PRO A 115 -4.51 -15.38 -4.55
C PRO A 115 -4.84 -16.87 -4.64
N ASP A 116 -3.83 -17.74 -4.62
CA ASP A 116 -4.00 -19.20 -4.68
C ASP A 116 -4.66 -19.77 -3.40
N LEU A 117 -4.80 -18.97 -2.34
CA LEU A 117 -5.46 -19.35 -1.08
C LEU A 117 -6.92 -18.85 -1.00
N LEU A 118 -7.43 -18.18 -2.04
CA LEU A 118 -8.78 -17.61 -2.07
C LEU A 118 -9.84 -18.54 -2.72
N ASP A 119 -9.46 -19.79 -3.02
CA ASP A 119 -10.34 -20.83 -3.58
C ASP A 119 -11.42 -21.33 -2.59
#